data_AF-A0A819S9S0-F1
#
_entry.id   AF-A0A819S9S0-F1
#
_cell.length_a   1.000
_cell.length_b   1.000
_cell.length_c   1.000
_cell.angle_alpha   90.00
_cell.angle_beta   90.00
_cell.angle_gamma   90.00
#
_symmetry.space_group_name_H-M   'P 1'
#
loop_
_entity.id
_entity.type
_entity.pdbx_description
1 polymer ?
#
loop_
_entity_poly.entity_id
_entity_poly.type
_entity_poly.pdbx_seq_one_letter_code
_entity_poly.pdbx_strand_id
1 'polypeptide(L)'
;ISYFDDPNNNTGALCTHLSTEASAVQGATGIRLGILLQSFCSFVGGLIIGFIFSWQLTLLIMAFIPLLIAGGFLESRLITGFSSKDEKALENAGKIAVETIQNIRTVVQLTKEDYFYEEYSKVLEISYR
;
A
#
# COMPACT_ATOMS: atom_id res chain seq x y z
N ILE A 1 21.16 -32.52 0.17
CA ILE A 1 21.13 -32.25 -1.28
C ILE A 1 19.70 -32.00 -1.78
N SER A 2 18.71 -32.76 -1.30
CA SER A 2 17.27 -32.52 -1.59
C SER A 2 16.74 -31.09 -1.38
N TYR A 3 17.37 -30.25 -0.54
CA TYR A 3 16.96 -28.84 -0.35
C TYR A 3 17.31 -27.93 -1.55
N PHE A 4 18.38 -28.25 -2.28
CA PHE A 4 18.83 -27.51 -3.48
C PHE A 4 18.26 -28.09 -4.78
N ASP A 5 17.62 -29.26 -4.70
CA ASP A 5 16.89 -29.89 -5.83
C ASP A 5 15.45 -29.35 -5.95
N ASP A 6 14.97 -28.57 -4.97
CA ASP A 6 13.68 -27.90 -5.05
C ASP A 6 13.78 -26.70 -6.03
N PRO A 7 12.90 -26.59 -7.04
CA PRO A 7 12.94 -25.51 -8.02
C PRO A 7 12.82 -24.10 -7.40
N ASN A 8 12.27 -23.99 -6.19
CA ASN A 8 12.19 -22.72 -5.46
C ASN A 8 13.53 -22.32 -4.78
N ASN A 9 14.42 -23.29 -4.55
CA ASN A 9 15.73 -23.10 -3.92
C ASN A 9 16.90 -23.18 -4.90
N ASN A 10 16.64 -22.86 -6.17
CA ASN A 10 17.71 -22.72 -7.14
C ASN A 10 18.73 -21.67 -6.63
N THR A 11 20.02 -21.92 -6.85
CA THR A 11 21.13 -21.12 -6.32
C THR A 11 21.04 -19.64 -6.72
N GLY A 12 20.52 -19.35 -7.91
CA GLY A 12 20.22 -17.99 -8.36
C GLY A 12 19.08 -17.33 -7.58
N ALA A 13 17.98 -18.03 -7.36
CA ALA A 13 16.82 -17.52 -6.61
C ALA A 13 17.19 -17.25 -5.14
N LEU A 14 17.94 -18.15 -4.50
CA LEU A 14 18.45 -17.97 -3.14
C LEU A 14 19.42 -16.79 -3.03
N CYS A 15 20.31 -16.62 -4.00
CA CYS A 15 21.25 -15.48 -4.03
C CYS A 15 20.49 -14.15 -4.18
N THR A 16 19.49 -14.10 -5.06
CA THR A 16 18.62 -12.93 -5.21
C THR A 16 17.82 -12.67 -3.92
N HIS A 17 17.20 -13.69 -3.33
CA HIS A 17 16.47 -13.55 -2.07
C HIS A 17 17.38 -13.02 -0.96
N LEU A 18 18.56 -13.61 -0.79
CA LEU A 18 19.51 -13.22 0.24
C LEU A 18 19.99 -11.77 0.03
N SER A 19 20.28 -11.38 -1.21
CA SER A 19 20.69 -10.01 -1.55
C SER A 19 19.58 -8.98 -1.30
N THR A 20 18.35 -9.30 -1.70
CA THR A 20 17.18 -8.43 -1.50
C THR A 20 16.83 -8.32 -0.02
N GLU A 21 16.80 -9.43 0.72
CA GLU A 21 16.48 -9.45 2.14
C GLU A 21 17.58 -8.79 2.98
N ALA A 22 18.86 -9.03 2.68
CA ALA A 22 19.97 -8.37 3.35
C ALA A 22 19.92 -6.84 3.14
N SER A 23 19.62 -6.40 1.92
CA SER A 23 19.43 -4.98 1.59
C SER A 23 18.22 -4.38 2.32
N ALA A 24 17.12 -5.12 2.43
CA ALA A 24 15.92 -4.71 3.14
C ALA A 24 16.19 -4.54 4.65
N VAL A 25 16.91 -5.49 5.26
CA VAL A 25 17.32 -5.43 6.67
C VAL A 25 18.30 -4.29 6.92
N GLN A 26 19.28 -4.08 6.04
CA GLN A 26 20.22 -2.96 6.16
C GLN A 26 19.49 -1.61 6.06
N GLY A 27 18.57 -1.48 5.10
CA GLY A 27 17.74 -0.28 4.94
C GLY A 27 16.75 -0.07 6.11
N ALA A 28 16.31 -1.13 6.78
CA ALA A 28 15.44 -1.06 7.95
C ALA A 28 16.19 -0.72 9.25
N THR A 29 17.41 -1.23 9.40
CA THR A 29 18.15 -1.14 10.66
C THR A 29 19.03 0.09 10.75
N GLY A 30 19.71 0.50 9.67
CA GLY A 30 20.67 1.61 9.74
C GLY A 30 20.01 2.99 9.78
N ILE A 31 19.37 3.36 8.68
CA ILE A 31 18.85 4.72 8.48
C ILE A 31 17.51 4.92 9.19
N ARG A 32 16.61 3.94 9.09
CA ARG A 32 15.27 4.02 9.68
C ARG A 32 15.32 4.09 11.21
N LEU A 33 16.12 3.26 11.88
CA LEU A 33 16.28 3.36 13.34
C LEU A 33 16.95 4.66 13.76
N GLY A 34 17.94 5.14 13.00
CA GLY A 34 18.58 6.44 13.27
C GLY A 34 17.59 7.59 13.24
N ILE A 35 16.73 7.64 12.21
CA ILE A 35 15.66 8.64 12.10
C ILE A 35 14.67 8.50 13.26
N LEU A 36 14.23 7.29 13.60
CA LEU A 36 13.31 7.08 14.72
C LEU A 36 13.88 7.58 16.04
N LEU A 37 15.15 7.27 16.33
CA LEU A 37 15.82 7.71 17.54
C LEU A 37 16.00 9.24 17.55
N GLN A 38 16.41 9.83 16.42
CA GLN A 38 16.53 11.28 16.29
C GLN A 38 15.20 11.99 16.50
N SER A 39 14.12 11.51 15.87
CA SER A 39 12.77 12.06 16.03
C SER A 39 12.29 11.93 17.48
N PHE A 40 12.58 10.80 18.14
CA PHE A 40 12.24 10.61 19.55
C PHE A 40 13.00 11.58 20.45
N CYS A 41 14.31 11.71 20.29
CA CYS A 41 15.13 12.68 21.03
C CYS A 41 14.66 14.12 20.79
N SER A 42 14.33 14.47 19.55
CA SER A 42 13.85 15.81 19.19
C SER A 42 12.49 16.10 19.81
N PHE A 43 11.58 15.11 19.83
CA PHE A 43 10.28 15.21 20.46
C PHE A 43 10.39 15.42 21.98
N VAL A 44 11.19 14.59 22.65
CA VAL A 44 11.43 14.71 24.10
C VAL A 44 12.10 16.05 24.44
N GLY A 45 13.12 16.44 23.68
CA GLY A 45 13.80 17.72 23.85
C GLY A 45 12.86 18.92 23.67
N GLY A 46 11.99 18.89 22.65
CA GLY A 46 10.99 19.92 22.40
C GLY A 46 9.95 20.02 23.52
N LEU A 47 9.49 18.88 24.07
CA LEU A 47 8.59 18.87 25.22
C LEU A 47 9.25 19.50 26.45
N ILE A 48 10.49 19.12 26.78
CA ILE A 48 11.22 19.67 27.93
C ILE A 48 11.35 21.19 27.80
N ILE A 49 11.79 21.69 26.65
CA ILE A 49 11.94 23.13 26.40
C ILE A 49 10.58 23.84 26.50
N GLY A 50 9.51 23.26 25.94
CA GLY A 50 8.16 23.82 26.01
C GLY A 50 7.64 23.97 27.44
N PHE A 51 7.79 22.93 28.26
CA PHE A 51 7.39 22.96 29.67
C PHE A 51 8.17 23.98 30.50
N ILE A 52 9.45 24.22 30.18
CA ILE A 52 10.29 25.21 30.88
C ILE A 52 9.82 26.64 30.61
N PHE A 53 9.46 26.98 29.37
CA PHE A 53 9.05 28.34 29.00
C PHE A 53 7.61 28.64 29.41
N SER A 54 6.66 27.79 29.02
CA SER A 54 5.23 28.07 29.17
C SER A 54 4.40 26.80 29.25
N TRP A 55 4.28 26.24 30.46
CA TRP A 55 3.52 25.01 30.71
C TRP A 55 2.05 25.05 30.23
N GLN A 56 1.40 26.22 30.27
CA GLN A 56 0.01 26.38 29.84
C GLN A 56 -0.18 26.20 28.32
N LEU A 57 0.74 26.73 27.51
CA LEU A 57 0.69 26.60 26.05
C LEU A 57 1.06 25.19 25.60
N THR A 58 2.04 24.56 26.26
CA THR A 58 2.45 23.19 25.94
C THR A 58 1.34 22.18 26.20
N LEU A 59 0.57 22.32 27.29
CA LEU A 59 -0.59 21.46 27.57
C LEU A 59 -1.69 21.59 26.50
N LEU A 60 -1.94 22.81 26.03
CA LEU A 60 -2.92 23.04 24.97
C LEU A 60 -2.51 22.31 23.68
N ILE A 61 -1.26 22.48 23.24
CA ILE A 61 -0.73 21.81 22.05
C ILE A 61 -0.78 20.28 22.21
N MET A 62 -0.43 19.77 23.40
CA MET A 62 -0.49 18.34 23.71
C MET A 62 -1.91 17.78 23.62
N ALA A 63 -2.93 18.57 23.95
CA ALA A 63 -4.34 18.18 23.77
C ALA A 63 -4.78 18.15 22.31
N PHE A 64 -4.18 18.98 21.44
CA PHE A 64 -4.47 18.97 19.99
C PHE A 64 -3.76 17.85 19.24
N ILE A 65 -2.58 17.40 19.68
CA ILE A 65 -1.85 16.28 19.07
C ILE A 65 -2.72 15.02 18.87
N PRO A 66 -3.44 14.47 19.87
CA PRO A 66 -4.27 13.30 19.67
C PRO A 66 -5.45 13.56 18.73
N LEU A 67 -6.00 14.77 18.70
CA LEU A 67 -7.06 15.16 17.76
C LEU A 67 -6.54 15.09 16.31
N LEU A 68 -5.33 15.60 16.06
CA LEU A 68 -4.69 15.54 14.74
C LEU A 68 -4.37 14.10 14.33
N ILE A 69 -3.84 13.29 15.25
CA ILE A 69 -3.57 11.88 15.01
C ILE A 69 -4.87 11.13 14.66
N ALA A 70 -5.94 11.36 15.41
CA ALA A 70 -7.23 10.74 15.15
C ALA A 70 -7.81 11.15 13.79
N GLY A 71 -7.73 12.44 13.44
CA GLY A 71 -8.13 12.95 12.13
C GLY A 71 -7.34 12.32 10.99
N GLY A 72 -6.01 12.32 11.10
CA GLY A 72 -5.13 11.71 10.10
C GLY A 72 -5.31 10.18 9.99
N PHE A 73 -5.59 9.50 11.09
CA PHE A 73 -5.88 8.06 11.07
C PHE A 73 -7.21 7.77 10.35
N LEU A 74 -8.25 8.57 10.60
CA LEU A 74 -9.52 8.43 9.92
C LEU A 74 -9.37 8.69 8.41
N GLU A 75 -8.67 9.77 8.04
CA GLU A 75 -8.36 10.09 6.66
C GLU A 75 -7.58 8.96 5.97
N SER A 76 -6.51 8.48 6.59
CA SER A 76 -5.72 7.36 6.06
C SER A 76 -6.58 6.12 5.87
N ARG A 77 -7.42 5.77 6.84
CA ARG A 77 -8.32 4.61 6.76
C ARG A 77 -9.35 4.77 5.64
N LEU A 78 -9.86 5.99 5.44
CA LEU A 78 -10.78 6.29 4.33
C LEU A 78 -10.07 6.13 2.98
N ILE A 79 -8.91 6.77 2.80
CA ILE A 79 -8.13 6.70 1.56
C ILE A 79 -7.77 5.25 1.22
N THR A 80 -7.25 4.49 2.17
CA THR A 80 -6.93 3.06 1.95
C THR A 80 -8.19 2.26 1.63
N GLY A 81 -9.31 2.54 2.31
CA GLY A 81 -10.59 1.90 2.06
C GLY A 81 -11.16 2.18 0.66
N PHE A 82 -11.02 3.41 0.15
CA PHE A 82 -11.39 3.76 -1.22
C PHE A 82 -10.47 3.09 -2.24
N SER A 83 -9.15 3.19 -2.04
CA SER A 83 -8.17 2.56 -2.91
C SER A 83 -8.38 1.05 -3.05
N SER A 84 -8.73 0.35 -1.97
CA SER A 84 -9.03 -1.09 -2.02
C SER A 84 -10.33 -1.43 -2.76
N LYS A 85 -11.31 -0.51 -2.79
CA LYS A 85 -12.55 -0.71 -3.56
C LYS A 85 -12.31 -0.46 -5.03
N ASP A 86 -11.59 0.61 -5.35
CA ASP A 86 -11.23 0.98 -6.72
C ASP A 86 -10.38 -0.11 -7.36
N GLU A 87 -9.39 -0.64 -6.64
CA GLU A 87 -8.55 -1.75 -7.09
C GLU A 87 -9.37 -2.98 -7.46
N LYS A 88 -10.35 -3.37 -6.63
CA LYS A 88 -11.24 -4.52 -6.92
C LYS A 88 -12.14 -4.28 -8.12
N ALA A 89 -12.63 -3.05 -8.30
CA ALA A 89 -13.49 -2.72 -9.42
C ALA A 89 -12.70 -2.73 -10.74
N LEU A 90 -11.47 -2.18 -10.72
CA LEU A 90 -10.50 -2.26 -11.81
C LEU A 90 -10.07 -3.70 -12.12
N GLU A 91 -9.86 -4.54 -11.10
CA GLU A 91 -9.53 -5.97 -11.27
C GLU A 91 -10.64 -6.71 -12.04
N ASN A 92 -11.91 -6.48 -11.68
CA ASN A 92 -13.05 -7.09 -12.37
C ASN A 92 -13.16 -6.61 -13.83
N ALA A 93 -13.01 -5.31 -14.09
CA ALA A 93 -13.02 -4.77 -15.46
C ALA A 93 -11.86 -5.36 -16.28
N GLY A 94 -10.66 -5.41 -15.69
CA GLY A 94 -9.47 -6.00 -16.31
C GLY A 94 -9.66 -7.47 -16.65
N LYS A 95 -10.30 -8.24 -15.76
CA LYS A 95 -10.61 -9.65 -16.00
C LYS A 95 -11.52 -9.86 -17.21
N ILE A 96 -12.60 -9.09 -17.32
CA ILE A 96 -13.53 -9.18 -18.46
C ILE A 96 -12.82 -8.84 -19.77
N ALA A 97 -11.99 -7.77 -19.76
CA ALA A 97 -11.21 -7.38 -20.93
C ALA A 97 -10.20 -8.48 -21.34
N VAL A 98 -9.46 -9.03 -20.37
CA VAL A 98 -8.49 -10.11 -20.63
C VAL A 98 -9.18 -11.35 -21.19
N GLU A 99 -10.30 -11.78 -20.61
CA GLU A 99 -11.06 -12.94 -21.06
C GLU A 99 -11.57 -12.77 -22.50
N THR A 100 -12.08 -11.58 -22.82
CA THR A 100 -12.57 -11.23 -24.15
C THR A 100 -11.44 -11.24 -25.19
N ILE A 101 -10.28 -10.65 -24.85
CA ILE A 101 -9.12 -10.58 -25.76
C ILE A 101 -8.52 -11.97 -25.97
N GLN A 102 -8.36 -12.77 -24.90
CA GLN A 102 -7.80 -14.12 -24.99
C GLN A 102 -8.67 -15.03 -25.88
N ASN A 103 -9.99 -14.87 -25.83
CA ASN A 103 -10.95 -15.67 -26.58
C ASN A 103 -11.59 -14.91 -27.76
N ILE A 104 -10.90 -13.91 -28.30
CA ILE A 104 -11.46 -13.01 -29.32
C ILE A 104 -12.04 -13.74 -30.53
N ARG A 105 -11.40 -14.82 -30.97
CA ARG A 105 -11.88 -15.65 -32.10
C ARG A 105 -13.27 -16.23 -31.80
N THR A 106 -13.51 -16.70 -30.57
CA THR A 106 -14.79 -17.27 -30.15
C THR A 106 -15.85 -16.19 -29.98
N VAL A 107 -15.49 -15.03 -29.45
CA VAL A 107 -16.41 -13.89 -29.29
C VAL A 107 -16.91 -13.39 -30.64
N VAL A 108 -16.01 -13.25 -31.62
CA VAL A 108 -16.34 -12.86 -33.00
C VAL A 108 -17.19 -13.95 -33.68
N GLN A 109 -16.84 -15.22 -33.51
CA GLN A 109 -17.61 -16.35 -34.06
C GLN A 109 -19.04 -16.44 -33.52
N LEU A 110 -19.26 -16.00 -32.28
CA LEU A 110 -20.58 -15.95 -31.66
C LEU A 110 -21.28 -14.60 -31.89
N THR A 111 -20.61 -13.62 -32.50
CA THR A 111 -21.12 -12.24 -32.68
C THR A 111 -21.64 -11.64 -31.37
N LYS A 112 -20.86 -11.82 -30.28
CA LYS A 112 -21.20 -11.37 -28.92
C LYS A 112 -20.35 -10.18 -28.45
N GLU A 113 -19.79 -9.42 -29.37
CA GLU A 113 -18.90 -8.29 -29.09
C GLU A 113 -19.61 -7.21 -28.26
N ASP A 114 -20.84 -6.85 -28.65
CA ASP A 114 -21.66 -5.86 -27.93
C ASP A 114 -21.96 -6.29 -26.48
N TYR A 115 -22.16 -7.59 -26.23
CA TYR A 115 -22.45 -8.10 -24.89
C TYR A 115 -21.27 -7.87 -23.94
N PHE A 116 -20.05 -8.19 -24.36
CA PHE A 116 -18.86 -7.97 -23.55
C PHE A 116 -18.52 -6.49 -23.42
N TYR A 117 -18.83 -5.68 -24.44
CA TYR A 117 -18.70 -4.23 -24.39
C TYR A 117 -19.63 -3.60 -23.35
N GLU A 118 -20.91 -3.99 -23.33
CA GLU A 118 -21.87 -3.52 -22.32
C GLU A 118 -21.48 -3.95 -20.91
N GLU A 119 -21.06 -5.20 -20.72
CA GLU A 119 -20.64 -5.71 -19.41
C GLU A 119 -19.39 -4.96 -18.89
N TYR A 120 -18.41 -4.70 -19.76
CA TYR A 120 -17.23 -3.90 -19.41
C TYR A 120 -17.60 -2.45 -19.08
N SER A 121 -18.46 -1.83 -19.88
CA SER A 121 -18.96 -0.46 -19.65
C SER A 121 -19.67 -0.34 -18.29
N LYS A 122 -20.52 -1.31 -17.96
CA LYS A 122 -21.25 -1.37 -16.70
C LYS A 122 -20.34 -1.50 -15.49
N VAL A 123 -19.28 -2.31 -15.57
CA VAL A 123 -18.30 -2.45 -14.48
C VAL A 123 -17.49 -1.15 -14.30
N LEU A 124 -17.15 -0.45 -15.38
CA LEU A 124 -16.48 0.85 -15.29
C LEU A 124 -17.38 1.96 -14.75
N GLU A 125 -18.67 1.95 -15.07
CA GLU A 125 -19.63 2.94 -14.55
C GLU A 125 -19.80 2.80 -13.02
N ILE A 126 -19.70 1.57 -12.51
CA ILE A 126 -19.69 1.29 -11.06
C ILE A 126 -18.39 1.80 -10.41
N SER A 127 -17.25 1.74 -11.11
CA SER A 127 -15.96 2.26 -10.62
C SER A 127 -15.91 3.80 -10.58
N TYR A 128 -16.68 4.49 -11.42
CA TYR A 128 -16.64 5.96 -11.52
C TYR A 128 -17.56 6.67 -10.52
N ARG A 129 -18.38 5.92 -9.76
CA ARG A 129 -19.44 6.46 -8.90
C ARG A 129 -19.23 6.14 -7.42
#